data_AF-A0A955M5C4-F1
#
_entry.id   AF-A0A955M5C4-F1
#
_cell.length_a   1.000
_cell.length_b   1.000
_cell.length_c   1.000
_cell.angle_alpha   90.00
_cell.angle_beta   90.00
_cell.angle_gamma   90.00
#
_symmetry.space_group_name_H-M   'P 1'
#
loop_
_entity.id
_entity.type
_entity.pdbx_description
1 polymer ?
#
loop_
_entity_poly.entity_id
_entity_poly.type
_entity_poly.pdbx_seq_one_letter_code
_entity_poly.pdbx_strand_id
1 'polypeptide(L)'
;MRASKRLPVLFVAVTLMLGSPAGYAAETQDVNRVTSWNKVTDWFATIGKSDRDKGNILRRRKAQRRARRTEKAKRQAEKERRERAGQYKSSYISQ
;
A
#
# COMPACT_ATOMS: atom_id res chain seq x y z
N MET A 1 -21.00 -46.85 14.91
CA MET A 1 -20.40 -46.05 13.82
C MET A 1 -20.76 -44.57 14.00
N ARG A 2 -19.87 -43.74 14.58
CA ARG A 2 -20.09 -42.28 14.83
C ARG A 2 -19.04 -41.39 14.13
N ALA A 3 -18.56 -41.81 12.96
CA ALA A 3 -17.49 -41.10 12.25
C ALA A 3 -17.99 -40.13 11.16
N SER A 4 -19.24 -40.25 10.68
CA SER A 4 -19.70 -39.52 9.48
C SER A 4 -20.17 -38.08 9.71
N LYS A 5 -20.45 -37.67 10.96
CA LYS A 5 -20.99 -36.32 11.25
C LYS A 5 -19.93 -35.22 11.40
N ARG A 6 -18.64 -35.57 11.48
CA ARG A 6 -17.53 -34.62 11.67
C ARG A 6 -16.79 -34.28 10.37
N LEU A 7 -16.95 -35.09 9.34
CA LEU A 7 -16.34 -34.90 8.02
C LEU A 7 -16.73 -33.56 7.34
N PRO A 8 -18.02 -33.13 7.32
CA PRO A 8 -18.38 -31.87 6.69
C PRO A 8 -17.85 -30.65 7.47
N VAL A 9 -17.76 -30.75 8.81
CA VAL A 9 -17.22 -29.68 9.66
C VAL A 9 -15.73 -29.49 9.41
N LEU A 10 -14.98 -30.59 9.22
CA LEU A 10 -13.56 -30.53 8.89
C LEU A 10 -13.32 -29.91 7.51
N PHE A 11 -14.17 -30.25 6.54
CA PHE A 11 -14.08 -29.71 5.18
C PHE A 11 -14.33 -28.19 5.14
N VAL A 12 -15.37 -27.72 5.85
CA VAL A 12 -15.68 -26.29 5.98
C VAL A 12 -14.54 -25.52 6.65
N ALA A 13 -13.96 -26.06 7.73
CA ALA A 13 -12.85 -25.43 8.43
C ALA A 13 -11.58 -25.30 7.55
N VAL A 14 -11.27 -26.32 6.74
CA VAL A 14 -10.14 -26.31 5.81
C VAL A 14 -10.37 -25.32 4.66
N THR A 15 -11.59 -25.24 4.12
CA THR A 15 -11.92 -24.24 3.08
C THR A 15 -11.85 -22.80 3.59
N LEU A 16 -12.21 -22.55 4.86
CA LEU A 16 -12.09 -21.22 5.46
C LEU A 16 -10.63 -20.81 5.69
N MET A 17 -9.76 -21.76 6.02
CA MET A 17 -8.31 -21.52 6.21
C MET A 17 -7.58 -21.32 4.87
N LEU A 18 -7.94 -22.06 3.83
CA LEU A 18 -7.35 -21.95 2.49
C LEU A 18 -7.96 -20.82 1.64
N GLY A 19 -9.19 -20.40 1.96
CA GLY A 19 -9.90 -19.33 1.27
C GLY A 19 -9.57 -17.93 1.77
N SER A 20 -8.61 -17.78 2.69
CA SER A 20 -8.18 -16.47 3.17
C SER A 20 -7.31 -15.82 2.09
N PRO A 21 -7.78 -14.77 1.36
CA PRO A 21 -6.94 -14.09 0.39
C PRO A 21 -5.77 -13.45 1.13
N ALA A 22 -4.59 -14.00 0.94
CA ALA A 22 -3.35 -13.45 1.45
C ALA A 22 -3.16 -12.05 0.85
N GLY A 23 -3.26 -11.04 1.72
CA GLY A 23 -2.68 -9.71 1.48
C GLY A 23 -3.31 -8.91 0.35
N TYR A 24 -4.47 -8.30 0.61
CA TYR A 24 -4.61 -6.93 0.14
C TYR A 24 -3.58 -6.11 0.90
N ALA A 25 -2.44 -5.90 0.24
CA ALA A 25 -1.43 -4.95 0.65
C ALA A 25 -2.16 -3.73 1.20
N ALA A 26 -1.85 -3.40 2.46
CA ALA A 26 -2.23 -2.12 3.04
C ALA A 26 -1.77 -1.04 2.05
N GLU A 27 -2.68 -0.58 1.18
CA GLU A 27 -2.54 0.72 0.52
C GLU A 27 -2.58 1.69 1.69
N THR A 28 -1.38 1.94 2.23
CA THR A 28 -1.15 2.84 3.35
C THR A 28 -1.98 4.08 3.10
N GLN A 29 -2.83 4.44 4.07
CA GLN A 29 -3.74 5.59 3.97
C GLN A 29 -2.99 6.86 3.51
N ASP A 30 -1.69 6.94 3.80
CA ASP A 30 -0.78 7.97 3.31
C ASP A 30 -0.61 8.02 1.79
N VAL A 31 -0.53 6.89 1.08
CA VAL A 31 -0.42 6.87 -0.40
C VAL A 31 -1.64 7.52 -1.05
N ASN A 32 -2.83 7.32 -0.46
CA ASN A 32 -4.08 7.87 -0.95
C ASN A 32 -4.51 9.20 -0.31
N ARG A 33 -3.79 9.69 0.69
CA ARG A 33 -4.15 10.92 1.42
C ARG A 33 -4.26 12.13 0.51
N VAL A 34 -5.44 12.75 0.44
CA VAL A 34 -5.65 14.02 -0.26
C VAL A 34 -5.57 15.16 0.74
N THR A 35 -4.62 16.07 0.57
CA THR A 35 -4.51 17.28 1.40
C THR A 35 -5.34 18.42 0.82
N SER A 36 -5.72 19.40 1.64
CA SER A 36 -6.43 20.60 1.18
C SER A 36 -5.65 21.35 0.08
N TRP A 37 -4.32 21.37 0.18
CA TRP A 37 -3.44 21.93 -0.85
C TRP A 37 -3.52 21.21 -2.20
N ASN A 38 -3.72 19.88 -2.20
CA ASN A 38 -3.93 19.13 -3.43
C ASN A 38 -5.20 19.61 -4.14
N LYS A 39 -6.29 19.90 -3.40
CA LYS A 39 -7.54 20.41 -3.99
C LYS A 39 -7.36 21.80 -4.60
N VAL A 40 -6.66 22.70 -3.91
CA VAL A 40 -6.37 24.05 -4.42
C VAL A 40 -5.54 23.99 -5.70
N THR A 41 -4.43 23.24 -5.68
CA THR A 41 -3.57 23.09 -6.87
C THR A 41 -4.27 22.38 -8.02
N ASP A 42 -5.18 21.44 -7.73
CA ASP A 42 -6.01 20.76 -8.72
C ASP A 42 -7.06 21.68 -9.32
N TRP A 43 -7.64 22.58 -8.53
CA TRP A 43 -8.52 23.63 -9.04
C TRP A 43 -7.76 24.55 -10.01
N PHE A 44 -6.60 25.09 -9.62
CA PHE A 44 -5.77 25.90 -10.52
C PHE A 44 -5.39 25.19 -11.83
N ALA A 45 -5.10 23.88 -11.77
CA ALA A 45 -4.76 23.12 -12.98
C ALA A 45 -5.97 22.78 -13.87
N THR A 46 -7.18 22.96 -13.37
CA THR A 46 -8.43 22.63 -14.07
C THR A 46 -9.23 23.86 -14.52
N ILE A 47 -8.85 25.07 -14.09
CA ILE A 47 -9.44 26.33 -14.55
C ILE A 47 -9.30 26.45 -16.08
N GLY A 48 -10.41 26.73 -16.76
CA GLY A 48 -10.44 26.95 -18.22
C GLY A 48 -10.29 25.68 -19.07
N LYS A 49 -10.37 24.48 -18.50
CA LYS A 49 -10.31 23.20 -19.25
C LYS A 49 -11.70 22.59 -19.45
N SER A 50 -11.85 21.78 -20.50
CA SER A 50 -13.07 20.97 -20.70
C SER A 50 -13.22 19.93 -19.60
N ASP A 51 -14.43 19.49 -19.26
CA ASP A 51 -14.63 18.53 -18.16
C ASP A 51 -13.92 17.19 -18.40
N ARG A 52 -13.81 16.79 -19.67
CA ARG A 52 -13.01 15.62 -20.08
C ARG A 52 -11.53 15.80 -19.77
N ASP A 53 -10.98 16.97 -20.07
CA ASP A 53 -9.57 17.29 -19.79
C ASP A 53 -9.32 17.43 -18.29
N LYS A 54 -10.25 18.03 -17.55
CA LYS A 54 -10.18 18.09 -16.08
C LYS A 54 -10.05 16.69 -15.48
N GLY A 55 -10.91 15.76 -15.91
CA GLY A 55 -10.88 14.37 -15.46
C GLY A 55 -9.53 13.69 -15.76
N ASN A 56 -8.95 13.94 -16.94
CA ASN A 56 -7.63 13.42 -17.32
C ASN A 56 -6.50 14.00 -16.46
N ILE A 57 -6.51 15.33 -16.25
CA ILE A 57 -5.51 16.03 -15.44
C ILE A 57 -5.54 15.54 -14.00
N LEU A 58 -6.73 15.45 -13.40
CA LEU A 58 -6.89 15.00 -12.01
C LEU A 58 -6.44 13.54 -11.83
N ARG A 59 -6.80 12.64 -12.75
CA ARG A 59 -6.34 11.25 -12.73
C ARG A 59 -4.83 11.15 -12.84
N ARG A 60 -4.22 11.88 -13.79
CA ARG A 60 -2.77 11.90 -13.99
C ARG A 60 -2.03 12.41 -12.75
N ARG A 61 -2.50 13.50 -12.15
CA ARG A 61 -1.90 14.07 -10.93
C ARG A 61 -2.06 13.14 -9.72
N LYS A 62 -3.21 12.47 -9.59
CA LYS A 62 -3.41 11.44 -8.55
C LYS A 62 -2.43 10.27 -8.72
N ALA A 63 -2.26 9.77 -9.94
CA ALA A 63 -1.30 8.71 -10.23
C ALA A 63 0.14 9.13 -9.92
N GLN A 64 0.55 10.34 -10.32
CA GLN A 64 1.88 10.88 -10.01
C GLN A 64 2.13 11.01 -8.51
N ARG A 65 1.15 11.46 -7.73
CA ARG A 65 1.27 11.53 -6.26
C ARG A 65 1.48 10.14 -5.65
N ARG A 66 0.71 9.14 -6.11
CA ARG A 66 0.86 7.75 -5.66
C ARG A 66 2.25 7.20 -5.99
N ALA A 67 2.72 7.39 -7.22
CA ALA A 67 4.06 6.98 -7.65
C ALA A 67 5.15 7.62 -6.79
N ARG A 68 5.08 8.93 -6.55
CA ARG A 68 6.07 9.62 -5.70
C ARG A 68 6.07 9.12 -4.26
N ARG A 69 4.89 8.88 -3.67
CA ARG A 69 4.79 8.39 -2.29
C ARG A 69 5.29 6.95 -2.14
N THR A 70 4.93 6.08 -3.08
CA THR A 70 5.41 4.70 -3.10
C THR A 70 6.92 4.63 -3.27
N GLU A 71 7.49 5.44 -4.16
CA GLU A 71 8.95 5.55 -4.30
C GLU A 71 9.62 6.06 -3.02
N LYS A 72 9.04 7.09 -2.37
CA LYS A 72 9.57 7.62 -1.10
C LYS A 72 9.56 6.57 0.01
N ALA A 73 8.48 5.80 0.12
CA ALA A 73 8.36 4.70 1.08
C ALA A 73 9.40 3.59 0.81
N LYS A 74 9.61 3.23 -0.46
CA LYS A 74 10.67 2.27 -0.84
C LYS A 74 12.06 2.76 -0.44
N ARG A 75 12.38 4.02 -0.75
CA ARG A 75 13.67 4.63 -0.39
C ARG A 75 13.89 4.69 1.13
N GLN A 76 12.84 4.98 1.91
CA GLN A 76 12.91 4.97 3.38
C GLN A 76 13.16 3.55 3.90
N ALA A 77 12.43 2.56 3.39
CA ALA A 77 12.65 1.16 3.76
C ALA A 77 14.08 0.69 3.43
N GLU A 78 14.64 1.09 2.29
CA GLU A 78 16.03 0.79 1.94
C GLU A 78 17.03 1.46 2.88
N LYS A 79 16.81 2.73 3.23
CA LYS A 79 17.66 3.45 4.19
C LYS A 79 17.64 2.76 5.56
N GLU A 80 16.46 2.46 6.09
CA GLU A 80 16.31 1.76 7.37
C GLU A 80 17.00 0.39 7.35
N ARG A 81 16.91 -0.35 6.24
CA ARG A 81 17.62 -1.63 6.09
C ARG A 81 19.14 -1.45 6.11
N ARG A 82 19.66 -0.43 5.43
CA ARG A 82 21.10 -0.13 5.41
C ARG A 82 21.60 0.32 6.78
N GLU A 83 20.84 1.17 7.48
CA GLU A 83 21.17 1.63 8.83
C GLU A 83 21.17 0.47 9.83
N ARG A 84 20.16 -0.41 9.81
CA ARG A 84 20.16 -1.61 10.66
C ARG A 84 21.30 -2.57 10.34
N ALA A 85 21.62 -2.77 9.05
CA ALA A 85 22.75 -3.61 8.66
C ALA A 85 24.10 -3.02 9.09
N GLY A 86 24.25 -1.70 9.00
CA GLY A 86 25.42 -0.97 9.48
C GLY A 86 25.59 -1.04 11.00
N GLN A 87 24.50 -0.83 11.76
CA GLN A 87 24.51 -1.01 13.21
C GLN A 87 24.86 -2.44 13.61
N TYR A 88 24.25 -3.45 12.96
CA TYR A 88 24.56 -4.86 13.22
C TYR A 88 26.05 -5.16 12.99
N LYS A 89 26.63 -4.67 11.90
CA LYS A 89 28.06 -4.84 11.60
C LYS A 89 28.95 -4.13 12.63
N SER A 90 28.56 -2.94 13.07
CA SER A 90 29.28 -2.19 14.12
C SER A 90 29.25 -2.92 15.47
N SER A 91 28.11 -3.47 15.87
CA SER A 91 27.94 -4.22 17.13
C SER A 91 28.72 -5.54 17.14
N TYR A 92 28.98 -6.14 15.96
CA TYR A 92 29.72 -7.40 15.84
C TYR A 92 31.24 -7.21 15.87
N ILE A 93 31.74 -6.02 15.52
CA ILE A 93 33.18 -5.70 15.51
C ILE A 93 33.65 -5.22 16.90
N SER A 94 32.74 -4.78 17.76
CA SER A 94 33.05 -4.31 19.13
C SER A 94 32.95 -5.39 20.21
N GLN A 95 32.76 -6.67 19.84
CA GLN A 95 32.88 -7.83 20.74
C GLN A 95 34.19 -8.55 20.45
#